data_AF-A0A8T4HCN9-F1
#
_entry.id   AF-A0A8T4HCN9-F1
#
_cell.length_a   1.000
_cell.length_b   1.000
_cell.length_c   1.000
_cell.angle_alpha   90.00
_cell.angle_beta   90.00
_cell.angle_gamma   90.00
#
_symmetry.space_group_name_H-M   'P 1'
#
loop_
_entity.id
_entity.type
_entity.pdbx_description
1 polymer ?
#
loop_
_entity_poly.entity_id
_entity_poly.type
_entity_poly.pdbx_seq_one_letter_code
_entity_poly.pdbx_strand_id
1 'polypeptide(L)' 'MFLPCIKHSNLININTMATNGKPGDNRRHGAVKDRSQAFNPTTEQWVKSDTETGKFMTAKQDSTPFKGLRKESGK' A
#
# COMPACT_ATOMS: atom_id res chain seq x y z
N MET A 1 22.27 2.11 64.15
CA MET A 1 21.92 3.27 63.31
C MET A 1 21.92 2.80 61.86
N PHE A 2 20.77 2.91 61.19
CA PHE A 2 20.48 2.31 59.89
C PHE A 2 20.90 3.23 58.73
N LEU A 3 21.51 2.66 57.69
CA LEU A 3 21.36 3.09 56.29
C LEU A 3 20.74 1.92 55.51
N PRO A 4 20.10 2.10 54.34
CA PRO A 4 19.63 3.34 53.69
C PRO A 4 18.18 3.22 53.15
N CYS A 5 17.53 4.32 52.74
CA CYS A 5 16.34 4.24 51.90
C CYS A 5 16.55 5.08 50.64
N ILE A 6 16.94 4.40 49.56
CA ILE A 6 17.02 4.94 48.21
C ILE A 6 15.59 5.14 47.73
N LYS A 7 15.12 6.38 47.63
CA LYS A 7 13.84 6.71 47.01
C LYS A 7 13.94 6.53 45.50
N HIS A 8 13.73 5.30 45.03
CA HIS A 8 13.51 5.02 43.63
C HIS A 8 12.03 5.27 43.29
N SER A 9 11.64 6.52 43.06
CA SER A 9 10.34 6.83 42.47
C SER A 9 10.50 7.09 40.97
N ASN A 10 10.62 5.96 40.26
CA ASN A 10 10.09 5.70 38.92
C ASN A 10 9.51 6.92 38.17
N LEU A 11 10.33 7.50 37.30
CA LEU A 11 9.87 8.24 36.13
C LEU A 11 9.28 7.23 35.14
N ILE A 12 7.99 6.93 35.25
CA ILE A 12 7.27 6.20 34.20
C ILE A 12 6.39 7.23 33.50
N ASN A 13 6.98 7.83 32.48
CA ASN A 13 6.28 8.58 31.44
C ASN A 13 5.23 7.64 30.86
N ILE A 14 3.96 7.86 31.20
CA ILE A 14 2.86 7.00 30.79
C ILE A 14 2.81 6.97 29.27
N ASN A 15 3.20 5.80 28.75
CA ASN A 15 3.10 5.36 27.37
C ASN A 15 1.99 6.10 26.62
N THR A 16 2.42 6.90 25.65
CA THR A 16 1.73 7.00 24.37
C THR A 16 1.15 5.63 24.03
N MET A 17 -0.18 5.51 23.98
CA MET A 17 -0.78 4.28 23.50
C MET A 17 -0.26 4.07 22.07
N ALA A 18 0.47 2.97 21.86
CA ALA A 18 0.77 2.49 20.54
C ALA A 18 -0.58 2.27 19.84
N THR A 19 -0.89 3.12 18.87
CA THR A 19 -2.10 2.93 18.08
C THR A 19 -1.88 1.67 17.26
N ASN A 20 -2.60 0.59 17.58
CA ASN A 20 -2.70 -0.52 16.64
C ASN A 20 -3.34 0.08 15.39
N GLY A 21 -2.53 0.26 14.34
CA GLY A 21 -2.97 0.83 13.07
C GLY A 21 -4.28 0.18 12.61
N LYS A 22 -5.13 0.98 11.95
CA LYS A 22 -6.51 0.69 11.50
C LYS A 22 -6.79 -0.82 11.35
N PRO A 23 -7.47 -1.45 12.33
CA PRO A 23 -7.92 -2.82 12.21
C PRO A 23 -9.04 -2.93 11.17
N GLY A 24 -8.90 -3.91 10.27
CA GLY A 24 -10.03 -4.66 9.73
C GLY A 24 -11.12 -3.84 9.05
N ASP A 25 -10.83 -3.28 7.89
CA ASP A 25 -11.81 -3.32 6.81
C ASP A 25 -11.28 -4.33 5.79
N ASN A 26 -12.06 -5.34 5.42
CA ASN A 26 -11.63 -6.37 4.46
C ASN A 26 -11.55 -5.80 3.02
N ARG A 27 -10.93 -4.64 2.85
CA ARG A 27 -10.71 -3.95 1.59
C ARG A 27 -9.22 -3.66 1.45
N ARG A 28 -8.75 -3.67 0.20
CA ARG A 28 -7.36 -3.33 -0.08
C ARG A 28 -7.13 -1.83 0.09
N HIS A 29 -6.17 -1.48 0.94
CA HIS A 29 -5.65 -0.11 0.99
C HIS A 29 -4.62 0.11 -0.12
N GLY A 30 -4.95 0.97 -1.09
CA GLY A 30 -4.04 1.41 -2.15
C GLY A 30 -4.20 0.68 -3.50
N ALA A 31 -3.32 1.04 -4.44
CA ALA A 31 -3.32 0.51 -5.82
C ALA A 31 -2.80 -0.93 -5.88
N VAL A 32 -3.20 -1.70 -6.91
CA VAL A 32 -2.60 -3.02 -7.19
C VAL A 32 -1.15 -2.76 -7.59
N LYS A 33 -0.17 -3.37 -6.90
CA LYS A 33 1.24 -3.27 -7.30
C LYS A 33 1.61 -4.28 -8.38
N ASP A 34 1.03 -5.48 -8.29
CA ASP A 34 1.30 -6.64 -9.16
C ASP A 34 0.71 -6.53 -10.57
N ARG A 35 -0.08 -5.47 -10.84
CA ARG A 35 -0.70 -5.23 -12.15
C ARG A 35 -0.52 -3.79 -12.57
N SER A 36 0.04 -3.60 -13.75
CA SER A 36 0.15 -2.32 -14.42
C SER A 36 -0.86 -2.21 -15.55
N GLN A 37 -1.10 -0.98 -16.00
CA GLN A 37 -1.83 -0.71 -17.22
C GLN A 37 -0.99 0.14 -18.17
N ALA A 38 -1.07 -0.18 -19.45
CA ALA A 38 -0.48 0.57 -20.55
C ALA A 38 -1.59 1.06 -21.49
N PHE A 39 -1.43 2.27 -22.04
CA PHE A 39 -2.32 2.77 -23.07
C PHE A 39 -1.76 2.40 -24.45
N ASN A 40 -2.57 1.74 -25.27
CA ASN A 40 -2.22 1.44 -26.65
C ASN A 40 -2.77 2.57 -27.56
N PRO A 41 -1.90 3.44 -28.12
CA PRO A 41 -2.36 4.54 -28.98
C PRO A 41 -2.91 4.05 -30.34
N THR A 42 -2.58 2.83 -30.78
CA THR A 42 -3.05 2.28 -32.06
C THR A 42 -4.50 1.82 -31.99
N THR A 43 -4.92 1.27 -30.86
CA THR A 43 -6.30 0.79 -30.66
C THR A 43 -7.12 1.69 -29.75
N GLU A 44 -6.50 2.75 -29.20
CA GLU A 44 -7.07 3.67 -28.20
C GLU A 44 -7.63 2.96 -26.95
N GLN A 45 -7.04 1.81 -26.61
CA GLN A 45 -7.50 0.96 -25.51
C GLN A 45 -6.50 0.88 -24.37
N TRP A 46 -7.02 0.70 -23.16
CA TRP A 46 -6.22 0.41 -21.98
C TRP A 46 -5.99 -1.10 -21.87
N VAL A 47 -4.73 -1.50 -21.74
CA VAL A 47 -4.33 -2.91 -21.63
C VAL A 47 -3.76 -3.17 -20.24
N LYS A 48 -4.16 -4.28 -19.60
CA LYS A 48 -3.52 -4.76 -18.37
C LYS A 48 -2.24 -5.51 -18.72
N SER A 49 -1.14 -5.14 -18.07
CA SER A 49 0.12 -5.87 -18.09
C SER A 49 0.40 -6.49 -16.71
N ASP A 50 0.90 -7.71 -16.73
CA ASP A 50 1.41 -8.39 -15.54
C ASP A 50 2.81 -7.87 -15.22
N THR A 51 3.05 -7.42 -13.99
CA THR A 51 4.33 -6.77 -13.66
C THR A 51 5.48 -7.74 -13.43
N GLU A 52 5.19 -9.02 -13.23
CA GLU A 52 6.21 -10.05 -13.00
C GLU A 52 6.72 -10.62 -14.32
N THR A 53 5.82 -10.85 -15.26
CA THR A 53 6.12 -11.47 -16.56
C THR A 53 6.20 -10.47 -17.71
N GLY A 54 5.69 -9.25 -17.55
CA GLY A 54 5.64 -8.23 -18.59
C GLY A 54 4.64 -8.52 -19.71
N LYS A 55 3.78 -9.53 -19.56
CA LYS A 55 2.83 -9.94 -20.60
C LYS A 55 1.56 -9.11 -20.57
N PHE A 56 1.02 -8.82 -21.75
CA PHE A 56 -0.31 -8.22 -21.91
C PHE A 56 -1.39 -9.29 -21.68
N MET A 57 -2.30 -9.03 -20.74
CA MET A 57 -3.32 -10.01 -20.35
C MET A 57 -4.67 -9.72 -20.99
N THR A 58 -5.16 -8.48 -20.90
CA THR A 58 -6.49 -8.12 -21.41
C THR A 58 -6.50 -6.68 -21.88
N ALA A 59 -7.12 -6.45 -23.03
CA ALA A 59 -7.50 -5.12 -23.47
C ALA A 59 -8.88 -4.77 -22.91
N LYS A 60 -9.07 -3.51 -22.52
CA LYS A 60 -10.37 -2.97 -22.16
C LYS A 60 -11.09 -2.54 -23.43
N GLN A 61 -12.38 -2.83 -23.51
CA GLN A 61 -13.20 -2.36 -24.63
C GLN A 61 -13.57 -0.87 -24.49
N ASP A 62 -13.59 -0.35 -23.26
CA ASP A 62 -13.81 1.07 -23.00
C ASP A 62 -12.52 1.88 -23.12
N SER A 63 -12.65 3.16 -23.49
CA SER A 63 -11.54 4.13 -23.56
C SER A 63 -11.04 4.62 -22.19
N THR A 64 -11.60 4.12 -21.08
CA THR A 64 -11.26 4.56 -19.72
C THR A 64 -10.23 3.63 -19.06
N PRO A 65 -9.33 4.15 -18.20
CA PRO A 65 -8.36 3.32 -17.49
C PRO A 65 -9.03 2.31 -16.55
N PHE A 66 -8.29 1.27 -16.16
CA PHE A 66 -8.76 0.34 -15.14
C PHE A 66 -8.71 0.99 -13.75
N LYS A 67 -9.79 0.84 -12.99
CA LYS A 67 -9.89 1.34 -11.61
C LYS A 67 -8.86 0.63 -10.73
N GLY A 68 -7.99 1.41 -10.08
CA GLY A 68 -7.06 0.91 -9.07
C GLY A 68 -5.82 0.17 -9.61
N LEU A 69 -5.55 0.21 -10.93
CA LEU A 69 -4.29 -0.26 -11.51
C LEU A 69 -3.32 0.92 -11.69
N ARG A 70 -2.04 0.70 -11.41
CA ARG A 70 -1.00 1.71 -11.66
C ARG A 70 -0.73 1.82 -13.16
N LYS A 71 -0.51 3.04 -13.67
CA LYS A 71 0.03 3.20 -15.02
C LYS A 71 1.48 2.70 -15.02
N GLU A 72 1.89 2.07 -16.10
CA GLU A 72 3.28 1.69 -16.29
C GLU A 72 4.12 2.97 -16.36
N SER A 73 5.00 3.17 -15.39
CA SER A 73 6.00 4.24 -15.43
C SER A 73 7.08 3.80 -16.40
N GLY A 74 7.35 4.61 -17.43
CA GLY A 74 8.41 4.34 -18.40
C GLY A 74 9.71 3.97 -17.68
N LYS A 75 10.30 2.85 -18.09
CA LYS A 75 11.67 2.50 -17.74
C LYS A 75 12.60 3.03 -18.83
#